data_AF-A0A218XD76-F1
#
_entry.id   AF-A0A218XD76-F1
#
_cell.length_a   1.000
_cell.length_b   1.000
_cell.length_c   1.000
_cell.angle_alpha   90.00
_cell.angle_beta   90.00
_cell.angle_gamma   90.00
#
_symmetry.space_group_name_H-M   'P 1'
#
loop_
_entity.id
_entity.type
_entity.pdbx_description
1 polymer ?
#
loop_
_entity_poly.entity_id
_entity_poly.type
_entity_poly.pdbx_seq_one_letter_code
_entity_poly.pdbx_strand_id
1 'polypeptide(L)'
;MAVPEVNEKLLRELEAMGFPSARATRALQGSGNASIEAAIDWIIDHGNDPDVDEMPRVSIDLDVRSPEPCFVTEEMKKKARQLRDCARNNRPEEKNSPREREKERIRAGKELLEAERIAEEIERRRFFSDLNVVTLSFTLSHFLSRYNFFRLICYQLLGVTESRERGGKEGERKSPSETEER
;
A
#
# COMPACT_ATOMS: atom_id res chain seq x y z
N MET A 1 -51.73 -35.44 12.59
CA MET A 1 -51.44 -36.85 12.90
C MET A 1 -50.15 -36.86 13.70
N ALA A 2 -50.20 -37.37 14.93
CA ALA A 2 -49.03 -37.36 15.83
C ALA A 2 -47.96 -38.30 15.27
N VAL A 3 -46.75 -37.77 15.08
CA VAL A 3 -45.58 -38.53 14.61
C VAL A 3 -45.04 -39.30 15.82
N PRO A 4 -45.09 -40.64 15.85
CA PRO A 4 -44.70 -41.40 17.04
C PRO A 4 -43.18 -41.43 17.20
N GLU A 5 -42.73 -41.19 18.43
CA GLU A 5 -41.36 -41.32 18.90
C GLU A 5 -40.89 -42.78 18.77
N VAL A 6 -39.77 -43.03 18.08
CA VAL A 6 -39.21 -44.37 17.88
C VAL A 6 -37.93 -44.51 18.69
N ASN A 7 -37.79 -45.63 19.42
CA ASN A 7 -36.63 -45.87 20.27
C ASN A 7 -35.39 -46.22 19.41
N GLU A 8 -34.41 -45.32 19.36
CA GLU A 8 -33.20 -45.48 18.55
C GLU A 8 -32.39 -46.74 18.88
N LYS A 9 -32.47 -47.27 20.11
CA LYS A 9 -31.73 -48.49 20.49
C LYS A 9 -32.29 -49.72 19.78
N LEU A 10 -33.60 -49.89 19.81
CA LEU A 10 -34.29 -51.01 19.15
C LEU A 10 -34.18 -50.89 17.62
N LEU A 11 -34.19 -49.65 17.11
CA LEU A 11 -33.98 -49.39 15.68
C LEU A 11 -32.60 -49.87 15.22
N ARG A 12 -31.54 -49.55 15.96
CA ARG A 12 -30.18 -50.00 15.64
C ARG A 12 -30.00 -51.52 15.69
N GLU A 13 -30.70 -52.20 16.60
CA GLU A 13 -30.67 -53.67 16.69
C GLU A 13 -31.38 -54.32 15.49
N LEU A 14 -32.51 -53.76 15.05
CA LEU A 14 -33.20 -54.19 13.82
C LEU A 14 -32.36 -53.92 12.56
N GLU A 15 -31.69 -52.78 12.49
CA GLU A 15 -30.73 -52.47 11.41
C GLU A 15 -29.53 -53.43 11.42
N ALA A 16 -29.03 -53.80 12.60
CA ALA A 16 -27.94 -54.77 12.75
C ALA A 16 -28.34 -56.18 12.29
N MET A 17 -29.62 -56.54 12.37
CA MET A 17 -30.17 -57.77 11.79
C MET A 17 -30.37 -57.70 10.28
N GLY A 18 -30.19 -56.53 9.66
CA GLY A 18 -30.28 -56.33 8.22
C GLY A 18 -31.63 -55.84 7.71
N PHE A 19 -32.54 -55.40 8.59
CA PHE A 19 -33.78 -54.77 8.16
C PHE A 19 -33.54 -53.30 7.75
N PRO A 20 -34.14 -52.82 6.63
CA PRO A 20 -34.06 -51.42 6.25
C PRO A 20 -34.61 -50.48 7.34
N SER A 21 -33.96 -49.34 7.56
CA SER A 21 -34.34 -48.36 8.60
C SER A 21 -35.80 -47.90 8.49
N ALA A 22 -36.31 -47.71 7.28
CA ALA A 22 -37.72 -47.37 7.02
C ALA A 22 -38.69 -48.44 7.54
N ARG A 23 -38.41 -49.71 7.25
CA ARG A 23 -39.20 -50.87 7.66
C ARG A 23 -39.12 -51.08 9.17
N ALA A 24 -37.93 -50.97 9.75
CA ALA A 24 -37.71 -51.08 11.19
C ALA A 24 -38.44 -49.96 11.97
N THR A 25 -38.45 -48.73 11.44
CA THR A 25 -39.19 -47.60 12.01
C THR A 25 -40.69 -47.87 12.02
N ARG A 26 -41.26 -48.36 10.91
CA ARG A 26 -42.70 -48.69 10.85
C ARG A 26 -43.06 -49.86 11.75
N ALA A 27 -42.20 -50.86 11.86
CA ALA A 27 -42.41 -51.99 12.74
C ALA A 27 -42.44 -51.60 14.21
N LEU A 28 -41.54 -50.71 14.63
CA LEU A 28 -41.53 -50.16 15.98
C LEU A 28 -42.76 -49.30 16.26
N GLN A 29 -43.27 -48.60 15.25
CA GLN A 29 -44.53 -47.85 15.37
C GLN A 29 -45.75 -48.77 15.46
N GLY A 30 -45.81 -49.82 14.65
CA GLY A 30 -46.90 -50.80 14.65
C GLY A 30 -46.94 -51.68 15.90
N SER A 31 -45.78 -51.98 16.48
CA SER A 31 -45.65 -52.73 17.74
C SER A 31 -45.71 -51.85 18.99
N GLY A 32 -45.74 -50.52 18.84
CA GLY A 32 -45.81 -49.56 19.94
C GLY A 32 -44.52 -49.48 20.77
N ASN A 33 -43.36 -49.74 20.17
CA ASN A 33 -42.03 -49.76 20.82
C ASN A 33 -41.92 -50.75 22.01
N ALA A 34 -42.71 -51.83 22.03
CA ALA A 34 -42.77 -52.75 23.17
C ALA A 34 -41.50 -53.61 23.36
N SER A 35 -41.01 -54.24 22.29
CA SER A 35 -39.76 -55.01 22.27
C SER A 35 -39.28 -55.25 20.84
N ILE A 36 -38.07 -55.79 20.67
CA ILE A 36 -37.55 -56.16 19.34
C ILE A 36 -38.31 -57.36 18.78
N GLU A 37 -38.66 -58.36 19.60
CA GLU A 37 -39.43 -59.51 19.12
C GLU A 37 -40.80 -59.09 18.59
N ALA A 38 -41.49 -58.18 19.30
CA ALA A 38 -42.78 -57.66 18.86
C ALA A 38 -42.68 -56.86 17.54
N ALA A 39 -41.55 -56.17 17.31
CA ALA A 39 -41.30 -55.49 16.04
C ALA A 39 -41.02 -56.50 14.91
N ILE A 40 -40.29 -57.58 15.18
CA ILE A 40 -40.03 -58.65 14.21
C ILE A 40 -41.35 -59.35 13.83
N ASP A 41 -42.20 -59.69 14.81
CA ASP A 41 -43.50 -60.30 14.56
C ASP A 41 -44.37 -59.40 13.67
N TRP A 42 -44.36 -58.09 13.93
CA TRP A 42 -45.05 -57.12 13.08
C TRP A 42 -44.49 -57.07 11.64
N ILE A 43 -43.16 -57.14 11.48
CA ILE A 43 -42.50 -57.23 10.16
C ILE A 43 -42.89 -58.51 9.44
N ILE A 44 -43.06 -59.63 10.14
CA ILE A 44 -43.46 -60.90 9.51
C ILE A 44 -44.91 -60.81 9.03
N ASP A 45 -45.79 -60.25 9.84
CA ASP A 45 -47.23 -60.14 9.53
C ASP A 45 -47.52 -59.13 8.40
N HIS A 46 -46.70 -58.08 8.27
CA HIS A 46 -46.93 -56.96 7.34
C HIS A 46 -45.79 -56.75 6.32
N GLY A 47 -44.77 -57.61 6.30
CA GLY A 47 -43.54 -57.42 5.52
C GLY A 47 -43.65 -57.67 4.02
N ASN A 48 -44.82 -58.13 3.56
CA ASN A 48 -45.12 -58.35 2.14
C ASN A 48 -45.83 -57.14 1.48
N ASP A 49 -46.14 -56.10 2.27
CA ASP A 49 -46.75 -54.88 1.74
C ASP A 49 -45.65 -53.93 1.18
N PRO A 50 -45.73 -53.54 -0.10
CA PRO A 50 -44.72 -52.69 -0.76
C PRO A 50 -44.66 -51.28 -0.17
N ASP A 51 -45.69 -50.86 0.56
CA ASP A 51 -45.78 -49.54 1.19
C ASP A 51 -44.90 -49.43 2.45
N VAL A 52 -44.40 -50.55 3.01
CA VAL A 52 -43.64 -50.57 4.27
C VAL A 52 -42.18 -50.14 4.08
N ASP A 53 -41.66 -50.25 2.85
CA ASP A 53 -40.30 -49.79 2.49
C ASP A 53 -40.24 -48.28 2.16
N GLU A 54 -41.39 -47.60 2.13
CA GLU A 54 -41.42 -46.15 1.89
C GLU A 54 -40.99 -45.39 3.15
N MET A 55 -39.82 -44.76 3.06
CA MET A 55 -39.17 -43.95 4.10
C MET A 55 -40.16 -42.95 4.74
N PRO A 56 -40.56 -43.13 6.02
CA PRO A 56 -41.37 -42.16 6.70
C PRO A 56 -40.55 -40.87 6.91
N ARG A 57 -41.15 -39.71 6.63
CA ARG A 57 -40.53 -38.40 6.87
C ARG A 57 -40.45 -38.15 8.36
N VAL A 58 -39.29 -38.40 8.96
CA VAL A 58 -38.99 -38.03 10.35
C VAL A 58 -38.20 -36.72 10.35
N SER A 59 -38.73 -35.68 10.99
CA SER A 59 -37.95 -34.51 11.38
C SER A 59 -37.11 -34.90 12.60
N ILE A 60 -35.78 -34.88 12.43
CA ILE A 60 -34.84 -35.04 13.53
C ILE A 60 -34.95 -33.79 14.40
N ASP A 61 -35.65 -33.89 15.51
CA ASP A 61 -35.56 -32.88 16.57
C ASP A 61 -34.21 -33.09 17.27
N LEU A 62 -33.19 -32.40 16.76
CA LEU A 62 -31.97 -32.11 17.51
C LEU A 62 -32.43 -31.34 18.74
N ASP A 63 -32.37 -31.99 19.90
CA ASP A 63 -32.34 -31.32 21.19
C ASP A 63 -31.07 -30.45 21.22
N VAL A 64 -31.16 -29.26 20.61
CA VAL A 64 -30.25 -28.16 20.89
C VAL A 64 -30.57 -27.78 22.32
N ARG A 65 -29.86 -28.44 23.23
CA ARG A 65 -29.65 -27.98 24.59
C ARG A 65 -29.32 -26.50 24.49
N SER A 66 -30.32 -25.69 24.83
CA SER A 66 -30.27 -24.23 24.87
C SER A 66 -28.89 -23.80 25.33
N PRO A 67 -28.06 -23.15 24.49
CA PRO A 67 -26.83 -22.58 24.97
C PRO A 67 -27.22 -21.60 26.07
N GLU A 68 -26.69 -21.83 27.26
CA GLU A 68 -26.85 -20.96 28.42
C GLU A 68 -26.72 -19.48 28.02
N PRO A 69 -27.46 -18.56 28.68
CA PRO A 69 -27.47 -17.15 28.34
C PRO A 69 -26.03 -16.66 28.20
N CYS A 70 -25.69 -16.22 26.99
CA CYS A 70 -24.34 -15.86 26.59
C CYS A 70 -23.67 -15.00 27.68
N PHE A 71 -22.59 -15.50 28.27
CA PHE A 71 -21.67 -14.67 29.04
C PHE A 71 -21.06 -13.66 28.05
N VAL A 72 -21.76 -12.53 27.85
CA VAL A 72 -21.29 -11.47 26.97
C VAL A 72 -20.02 -10.91 27.58
N THR A 73 -18.88 -11.33 27.05
CA THR A 73 -17.58 -10.82 27.49
C THR A 73 -17.51 -9.32 27.21
N GLU A 74 -16.86 -8.57 28.11
CA GLU A 74 -16.68 -7.12 27.95
C GLU A 74 -15.97 -6.76 26.63
N GLU A 75 -15.14 -7.67 26.13
CA GLU A 75 -14.52 -7.65 24.79
C GLU A 75 -15.57 -7.57 23.67
N MET A 76 -16.61 -8.40 23.72
CA MET A 76 -17.68 -8.43 22.70
C MET A 76 -18.50 -7.13 22.72
N LYS A 77 -18.78 -6.57 23.90
CA LYS A 77 -19.48 -5.27 24.02
C LYS A 77 -18.62 -4.13 23.49
N LYS A 78 -17.32 -4.14 23.80
CA LYS A 78 -16.36 -3.13 23.35
C LYS A 78 -16.20 -3.17 21.82
N LYS A 79 -16.10 -4.36 21.23
CA LYS A 79 -15.99 -4.56 19.77
C LYS A 79 -17.28 -4.15 19.05
N ALA A 80 -18.45 -4.47 19.61
CA ALA A 80 -19.74 -4.02 19.08
C ALA A 80 -19.90 -2.48 19.14
N ARG A 81 -19.39 -1.83 20.20
CA ARG A 81 -19.41 -0.38 20.34
C ARG A 81 -18.44 0.30 19.37
N GLN A 82 -17.23 -0.24 19.21
CA GLN A 82 -16.25 0.22 18.22
C GLN A 82 -16.79 0.12 16.79
N LEU A 83 -17.47 -0.97 16.42
CA LEU A 83 -18.09 -1.10 15.09
C LEU A 83 -19.13 0.00 14.83
N ARG A 84 -19.93 0.36 15.84
CA ARG A 84 -20.90 1.47 15.75
C ARG A 84 -20.22 2.83 15.61
N ASP A 85 -19.12 3.04 16.33
CA ASP A 85 -18.36 4.29 16.29
C ASP A 85 -17.58 4.44 14.98
N CYS A 86 -16.95 3.38 14.47
CA CYS A 86 -16.30 3.36 13.15
C CYS A 86 -17.31 3.65 12.02
N ALA A 87 -18.52 3.09 12.07
CA ALA A 87 -19.56 3.38 11.08
C ALA A 87 -20.01 4.85 11.09
N ARG A 88 -19.95 5.51 12.26
CA ARG A 88 -20.27 6.94 12.40
C ARG A 88 -19.14 7.84 11.92
N ASN A 89 -17.88 7.45 12.15
CA ASN A 89 -16.70 8.26 11.83
C ASN A 89 -16.18 8.11 10.39
N ASN A 90 -16.60 7.08 9.63
CA ASN A 90 -16.23 6.91 8.22
C ASN A 90 -17.10 7.75 7.24
N ARG A 91 -18.25 8.27 7.68
CA ARG A 91 -19.12 9.16 6.87
C ARG A 91 -18.48 10.49 6.41
N PRO A 92 -17.65 11.19 7.21
CA PRO A 92 -16.97 12.40 6.75
C PRO A 92 -15.85 12.14 5.71
N GLU A 93 -15.14 11.02 5.78
CA GLU A 93 -14.05 10.69 4.83
C GLU A 93 -14.59 10.47 3.41
N GLU A 94 -15.72 9.77 3.27
CA GLU A 94 -16.38 9.55 1.98
C GLU A 94 -16.82 10.86 1.31
N LYS A 95 -17.33 11.83 2.11
CA LYS A 95 -17.73 13.18 1.64
C LYS A 95 -16.56 14.09 1.31
N ASN A 96 -15.36 13.84 1.85
CA ASN A 96 -14.17 14.66 1.60
C ASN A 96 -13.44 14.25 0.31
N SER A 97 -13.59 12.99 -0.13
CA SER A 97 -12.92 12.48 -1.33
C SER A 97 -13.18 13.26 -2.65
N PRO A 98 -14.40 13.73 -3.00
CA PRO A 98 -14.59 14.54 -4.21
C PRO A 98 -14.07 15.97 -4.05
N ARG A 99 -14.07 16.50 -2.82
CA ARG A 99 -13.56 17.85 -2.52
C ARG A 99 -12.04 17.89 -2.56
N GLU A 100 -11.37 16.81 -2.21
CA GLU A 100 -9.92 16.71 -2.23
C GLU A 100 -9.37 16.67 -3.66
N ARG A 101 -9.98 15.87 -4.55
CA ARG A 101 -9.60 15.85 -5.98
C ARG A 101 -9.79 17.20 -6.65
N GLU A 102 -10.87 17.90 -6.32
CA GLU A 102 -11.11 19.25 -6.86
C GLU A 102 -10.08 20.27 -6.34
N LYS A 103 -9.71 20.19 -5.06
CA LYS A 103 -8.64 21.02 -4.48
C LYS A 103 -7.29 20.75 -5.13
N GLU A 104 -6.98 19.50 -5.45
CA GLU A 104 -5.74 19.13 -6.14
C GLU A 104 -5.67 19.73 -7.54
N ARG A 105 -6.77 19.69 -8.31
CA ARG A 105 -6.82 20.33 -9.63
C ARG A 105 -6.56 21.83 -9.57
N ILE A 106 -7.19 22.52 -8.61
CA ILE A 106 -7.00 23.96 -8.41
C ILE A 106 -5.56 24.26 -7.97
N ARG A 107 -4.99 23.42 -7.09
CA ARG A 107 -3.61 23.56 -6.64
C ARG A 107 -2.63 23.38 -7.79
N ALA A 108 -2.77 22.32 -8.57
CA ALA A 108 -1.94 22.05 -9.74
C ALA A 108 -2.02 23.21 -10.76
N GLY A 109 -3.22 23.77 -10.97
CA GLY A 109 -3.39 24.95 -11.83
C GLY A 109 -2.65 26.18 -11.31
N LYS A 110 -2.71 26.45 -10.00
CA LYS A 110 -1.98 27.57 -9.39
C LYS A 110 -0.46 27.36 -9.44
N GLU A 111 0.01 26.16 -9.16
CA GLU A 111 1.42 25.80 -9.22
C GLU A 111 1.98 25.95 -10.64
N LEU A 112 1.21 25.57 -11.66
CA LEU A 112 1.59 25.76 -13.06
C LEU A 112 1.74 27.25 -13.42
N LEU A 113 0.75 28.08 -13.06
CA LEU A 113 0.79 29.53 -13.27
C LEU A 113 1.96 30.20 -12.53
N GLU A 114 2.27 29.74 -11.32
CA GLU A 114 3.38 30.27 -10.55
C GLU A 114 4.74 29.86 -11.14
N ALA A 115 4.87 28.61 -11.59
CA ALA A 115 6.05 28.13 -12.29
C ALA A 115 6.31 28.90 -13.59
N GLU A 116 5.25 29.18 -14.36
CA GLU A 116 5.34 29.99 -15.58
C GLU A 116 5.83 31.41 -15.29
N ARG A 117 5.28 32.07 -14.26
CA ARG A 117 5.72 33.41 -13.83
C ARG A 117 7.20 33.42 -13.42
N ILE A 118 7.64 32.39 -12.70
CA ILE A 118 9.04 32.26 -12.28
C ILE A 118 9.95 32.04 -13.49
N ALA A 119 9.56 31.18 -14.43
CA ALA A 119 10.31 30.92 -15.66
C ALA A 119 10.47 32.20 -16.49
N GLU A 120 9.39 32.97 -16.67
CA GLU A 120 9.43 34.24 -17.39
C GLU A 120 10.36 35.25 -16.69
N GLU A 121 10.30 35.36 -15.36
CA GLU A 121 11.21 36.26 -14.63
C GLU A 121 12.68 35.80 -14.73
N ILE A 122 12.95 34.50 -14.74
CA ILE A 122 14.29 33.96 -14.99
C ILE A 122 14.76 34.31 -16.40
N GLU A 123 13.91 34.15 -17.42
CA GLU A 123 14.24 34.53 -18.80
C GLU A 123 14.55 36.01 -18.91
N ARG A 124 13.75 36.89 -18.29
CA ARG A 124 14.02 38.33 -18.24
C ARG A 124 15.36 38.62 -17.56
N ARG A 125 15.61 38.02 -16.38
CA ARG A 125 16.89 38.20 -15.67
C ARG A 125 18.08 37.70 -16.47
N ARG A 126 17.95 36.56 -17.16
CA ARG A 126 18.99 36.03 -18.06
C ARG A 126 19.23 36.98 -19.21
N PHE A 127 18.18 37.46 -19.87
CA PHE A 127 18.30 38.43 -20.95
C PHE A 127 19.06 39.70 -20.53
N PHE A 128 18.70 40.28 -19.37
CA PHE A 128 19.42 41.43 -18.83
C PHE A 128 20.88 41.10 -18.45
N SER A 129 21.13 39.92 -17.89
CA SER A 129 22.47 39.48 -17.52
C SER A 129 23.35 39.28 -18.76
N ASP A 130 22.82 38.64 -19.80
CA ASP A 130 23.52 38.40 -21.07
C ASP A 130 23.88 39.73 -21.75
N LEU A 131 22.96 40.70 -21.74
CA LEU A 131 23.21 42.04 -22.28
C LEU A 131 24.29 42.77 -21.47
N ASN A 132 24.27 42.65 -20.14
CA ASN A 132 25.30 43.23 -19.27
C ASN A 132 26.66 42.60 -19.51
N VAL A 133 26.75 41.29 -19.71
CA VAL A 133 28.00 40.60 -20.05
C VAL A 133 28.55 41.10 -21.40
N VAL A 134 27.70 41.22 -22.42
CA VAL A 134 28.10 41.72 -23.74
C VAL A 134 28.58 43.18 -23.64
N THR A 135 27.85 44.05 -22.96
CA THR A 135 28.25 45.45 -22.78
C THR A 135 29.54 45.62 -21.97
N LEU A 136 29.71 44.86 -20.88
CA LEU A 136 30.94 44.86 -20.09
C LEU A 136 32.13 44.36 -20.91
N SER A 137 31.96 43.31 -21.72
CA SER A 137 33.03 42.80 -22.57
C SER A 137 33.46 43.81 -23.65
N PHE A 138 32.51 44.52 -24.27
CA PHE A 138 32.79 45.55 -25.28
C PHE A 138 33.50 46.76 -24.66
N THR A 139 33.01 47.24 -23.51
CA THR A 139 33.61 48.38 -22.80
C THR A 139 34.99 48.07 -22.27
N LEU A 140 35.21 46.86 -21.73
CA LEU A 140 36.53 46.40 -21.29
C LEU A 140 37.51 46.27 -22.48
N SER A 141 37.06 45.75 -23.62
CA SER A 141 37.88 45.65 -24.83
C SER A 141 38.30 47.02 -25.35
N HIS A 142 37.36 47.99 -25.37
CA HIS A 142 37.67 49.36 -25.75
C HIS A 142 38.64 50.03 -24.77
N PHE A 143 38.44 49.83 -23.46
CA PHE A 143 39.35 50.33 -22.42
C PHE A 143 40.76 49.73 -22.54
N LEU A 144 40.87 48.42 -22.70
CA LEU A 144 42.15 47.72 -22.89
C LEU A 144 42.85 48.15 -24.19
N SER A 145 42.10 48.38 -25.28
CA SER A 145 42.67 48.89 -26.52
C SER A 145 43.26 50.30 -26.34
N ARG A 146 42.52 51.21 -25.69
CA ARG A 146 43.02 52.56 -25.37
C ARG A 146 44.19 52.53 -24.40
N TYR A 147 44.18 51.63 -23.41
CA TYR A 147 45.28 51.44 -22.48
C TYR A 147 46.54 50.93 -23.20
N ASN A 148 46.43 49.94 -24.09
CA ASN A 148 47.55 49.46 -24.89
C ASN A 148 48.09 50.53 -25.85
N PHE A 149 47.20 51.32 -26.47
CA PHE A 149 47.60 52.44 -27.32
C PHE A 149 48.32 53.54 -26.52
N PHE A 150 47.79 53.91 -25.36
CA PHE A 150 48.42 54.86 -24.45
C PHE A 150 49.78 54.34 -23.96
N ARG A 151 49.86 53.06 -23.57
CA ARG A 151 51.10 52.41 -23.17
C ARG A 151 52.14 52.43 -24.29
N LEU A 152 51.73 52.17 -25.54
CA LEU A 152 52.61 52.24 -26.70
C LEU A 152 53.11 53.68 -26.94
N ILE A 153 52.23 54.67 -26.83
CA ILE A 153 52.61 56.09 -26.90
C ILE A 153 53.59 56.45 -25.79
N CYS A 154 53.34 56.00 -24.56
CA CYS A 154 54.25 56.21 -23.44
C CYS A 154 55.62 55.58 -23.70
N TYR A 155 55.71 54.36 -24.24
CA TYR A 155 56.99 53.75 -24.61
C TYR A 155 57.73 54.52 -25.70
N GLN A 156 57.01 55.05 -26.70
CA GLN A 156 57.61 55.84 -27.78
C GLN A 156 58.04 57.24 -27.32
N LEU A 157 57.28 57.89 -26.42
CA LEU A 157 57.59 59.22 -25.89
C LEU A 157 58.63 59.21 -24.76
N LEU A 158 58.64 58.20 -23.90
CA LEU A 158 59.60 58.10 -22.79
C LEU A 158 60.93 57.49 -23.21
N GLY A 159 61.04 56.85 -24.38
CA GLY A 159 62.33 56.44 -24.95
C GLY A 159 63.21 55.62 -24.01
N VAL A 160 62.67 54.97 -22.98
CA VAL A 160 63.43 54.12 -22.05
C VAL A 160 63.61 52.78 -22.74
N THR A 161 64.50 52.81 -23.73
CA THR A 161 65.23 51.63 -24.16
C THR A 161 66.05 51.19 -22.95
N GLU A 162 65.77 49.97 -22.52
CA GLU A 162 66.63 49.20 -21.63
C GLU A 162 68.04 49.18 -22.24
N SER A 163 68.90 50.10 -21.79
CA SER A 163 70.33 50.09 -22.09
C SER A 163 70.95 48.92 -21.33
N ARG A 164 70.79 47.71 -21.88
CA ARG A 164 71.51 46.53 -21.43
C ARG A 164 72.33 46.01 -22.59
N GLU A 165 73.51 46.61 -22.81
CA GLU A 165 74.68 45.88 -23.30
C GLU A 165 76.01 46.52 -22.85
N ARG A 166 76.80 45.71 -22.14
CA ARG A 166 78.25 45.52 -22.29
C ARG A 166 79.21 46.70 -22.04
N GLY A 167 79.82 46.70 -20.85
CA GLY A 167 81.11 47.33 -20.56
C GLY A 167 81.76 46.64 -19.36
N GLY A 168 82.83 45.88 -19.59
CA GLY A 168 83.39 44.91 -18.65
C GLY A 168 84.07 45.48 -17.40
N LYS A 169 84.16 44.63 -16.37
CA LYS A 169 85.33 44.53 -15.51
C LYS A 169 85.66 43.08 -15.25
N GLU A 170 86.86 42.75 -15.71
CA GLU A 170 87.63 41.54 -15.47
C GLU A 170 88.22 41.59 -14.04
N GLY A 171 88.39 40.42 -13.42
CA GLY A 171 88.92 40.23 -12.07
C GLY A 171 87.80 40.05 -11.04
N GLU A 172 87.60 38.89 -10.42
CA GLU A 172 88.59 38.21 -9.60
C GLU A 172 88.19 36.74 -9.37
N ARG A 173 89.21 35.87 -9.29
CA ARG A 173 89.09 34.43 -9.06
C ARG A 173 88.50 34.14 -7.68
N LYS A 174 87.59 33.15 -7.58
CA LYS A 174 87.69 31.97 -6.69
C LYS A 174 86.45 31.08 -6.81
N SER A 175 86.64 29.85 -7.29
CA SER A 175 85.85 28.66 -6.95
C SER A 175 86.37 28.08 -5.61
N PRO A 176 85.85 26.98 -5.03
CA PRO A 176 84.54 26.29 -5.15
C PRO A 176 83.94 25.85 -3.78
N SER A 177 82.68 25.42 -3.75
CA SER A 177 82.15 24.32 -2.88
C SER A 177 80.66 24.13 -3.22
N GLU A 178 80.24 23.10 -3.98
CA GLU A 178 79.86 21.76 -3.46
C GLU A 178 79.12 21.88 -2.11
N THR A 179 77.82 21.64 -2.02
CA THR A 179 77.17 20.32 -1.81
C THR A 179 75.64 20.57 -1.80
N GLU A 180 74.79 19.76 -2.47
CA GLU A 180 74.05 18.62 -1.88
C GLU A 180 72.96 19.13 -0.88
N GLU A 181 71.68 18.78 -0.90
CA GLU A 181 70.95 17.59 -1.32
C GLU A 181 69.43 17.92 -1.34
N ARG A 182 68.69 16.96 -1.89
CA ARG A 182 67.26 16.65 -1.75
C ARG A 182 66.45 17.27 -0.61
#